data_AF-A0A7L3FPA0-F1
#
_entry.id   AF-A0A7L3FPA0-F1
#
_cell.length_a   1.000
_cell.length_b   1.000
_cell.length_c   1.000
_cell.angle_alpha   90.00
_cell.angle_beta   90.00
_cell.angle_gamma   90.00
#
_symmetry.space_group_name_H-M   'P 1'
#
loop_
_entity.id
_entity.type
_entity.pdbx_description
1 polymer ?
#
loop_
_entity_poly.entity_id
_entity_poly.type
_entity_poly.pdbx_seq_one_letter_code
_entity_poly.pdbx_strand_id
1 'polypeptide(L)'
;KLTEFLEWYVTTFRDTLMLQPPEWFKAFVYCEAFLQLPFFPVAGYAFLKGGCRWIRTPAIIYSTHVATTLLPIFAHVLFHDFSKSELLGPQTLRERLTLLSVYMPYLLIPLLILFTMLYNPYYRHPEKRKRK
;
A
#
# COMPACT_ATOMS: atom_id res chain seq x y z
N LYS A 1 -10.56 8.56 -21.79
CA LYS A 1 -11.47 8.16 -20.68
C LYS A 1 -10.84 7.28 -19.57
N LEU A 2 -9.65 6.71 -19.72
CA LEU A 2 -8.86 6.21 -18.57
C LEU A 2 -7.37 6.47 -18.82
N THR A 3 -6.95 6.24 -20.05
CA THR A 3 -5.66 6.66 -20.62
C THR A 3 -5.39 8.15 -20.43
N GLU A 4 -6.35 9.02 -20.75
CA GLU A 4 -6.22 10.48 -20.54
C GLU A 4 -6.02 10.86 -19.05
N PHE A 5 -6.64 10.13 -18.12
CA PHE A 5 -6.46 10.37 -16.69
C PHE A 5 -5.09 9.88 -16.21
N LEU A 6 -4.64 8.73 -16.73
CA LEU A 6 -3.30 8.21 -16.49
C LEU A 6 -2.24 9.18 -17.04
N GLU A 7 -2.42 9.69 -18.25
CA GLU A 7 -1.54 10.69 -18.86
C GLU A 7 -1.51 11.98 -18.04
N TRP A 8 -2.67 12.47 -17.59
CA TRP A 8 -2.73 13.63 -16.69
C TRP A 8 -2.02 13.38 -15.35
N TYR A 9 -2.22 12.20 -14.74
CA TYR A 9 -1.56 11.83 -13.48
C TYR A 9 -0.04 11.74 -13.67
N VAL A 10 0.42 11.05 -14.70
CA VAL A 10 1.85 10.88 -14.98
C VAL A 10 2.50 12.22 -15.32
N THR A 11 1.85 13.08 -16.10
CA THR A 11 2.40 14.41 -16.42
C THR A 11 2.46 15.32 -15.20
N THR A 12 1.48 15.22 -14.30
CA THR A 12 1.39 16.05 -13.08
C THR A 12 2.37 15.60 -12.00
N PHE A 13 2.45 14.30 -11.73
CA PHE A 13 3.23 13.74 -10.62
C PHE A 13 4.58 13.13 -11.04
N ARG A 14 4.84 13.06 -12.36
CA ARG A 14 6.05 12.45 -12.95
C ARG A 14 6.31 11.04 -12.46
N ASP A 15 5.23 10.27 -12.29
CA ASP A 15 5.30 8.92 -11.75
C ASP A 15 5.77 7.91 -12.81
N THR A 16 7.08 7.69 -12.89
CA THR A 16 7.68 6.76 -13.84
C THR A 16 7.35 5.31 -13.55
N LEU A 17 7.01 4.96 -12.30
CA LEU A 17 6.65 3.60 -11.92
C LEU A 17 5.33 3.17 -12.56
N MET A 18 4.38 4.10 -12.72
CA MET A 18 3.11 3.82 -13.39
C MET A 18 3.21 3.87 -14.92
N LEU A 19 4.09 4.73 -15.45
CA LEU A 19 4.27 4.88 -16.90
C LEU A 19 5.04 3.69 -17.52
N GLN A 20 6.14 3.28 -16.88
CA GLN A 20 6.95 2.14 -17.29
C GLN A 20 7.23 1.27 -16.06
N PRO A 21 6.26 0.42 -15.68
CA PRO A 21 6.41 -0.39 -14.48
C PRO A 21 7.57 -1.38 -14.66
N PRO A 22 8.64 -1.29 -13.85
CA PRO A 22 9.70 -2.28 -13.88
C PRO A 22 9.17 -3.64 -13.41
N GLU A 23 9.83 -4.74 -13.79
CA GLU A 23 9.34 -6.10 -13.51
C GLU A 23 9.11 -6.37 -12.01
N TRP A 24 9.95 -5.81 -11.13
CA TRP A 24 9.77 -5.91 -9.69
C TRP A 24 8.50 -5.18 -9.20
N PHE A 25 8.14 -4.06 -9.82
CA PHE A 25 6.94 -3.31 -9.47
C PHE A 25 5.69 -4.01 -9.98
N LYS A 26 5.74 -4.59 -11.20
CA LYS A 26 4.65 -5.45 -11.71
C LYS A 26 4.39 -6.62 -10.76
N ALA A 27 5.45 -7.26 -10.24
CA ALA A 27 5.30 -8.33 -9.26
C ALA A 27 4.56 -7.84 -8.00
N PHE A 28 4.86 -6.64 -7.49
CA PHE A 28 4.13 -6.06 -6.37
C PHE A 28 2.67 -5.75 -6.70
N VAL A 29 2.38 -5.23 -7.89
CA VAL A 29 1.00 -4.99 -8.35
C VAL A 29 0.21 -6.29 -8.43
N TYR A 30 0.82 -7.38 -8.90
CA TYR A 30 0.18 -8.70 -8.86
C TYR A 30 -0.07 -9.17 -7.42
N CYS A 31 0.92 -9.06 -6.53
CA CYS A 31 0.73 -9.38 -5.12
C CYS A 31 -0.39 -8.54 -4.49
N GLU A 32 -0.47 -7.26 -4.82
CA GLU A 32 -1.54 -6.37 -4.37
C GLU A 32 -2.91 -6.83 -4.90
N ALA A 33 -2.98 -7.19 -6.18
CA ALA A 33 -4.22 -7.66 -6.79
C ALA A 33 -4.72 -8.98 -6.18
N PHE A 34 -3.82 -9.87 -5.76
CA PHE A 34 -4.20 -11.16 -5.17
C PHE A 34 -4.34 -11.15 -3.65
N LEU A 35 -3.66 -10.26 -2.93
CA LEU A 35 -3.65 -10.26 -1.46
C LEU A 35 -4.41 -9.08 -0.87
N GLN A 36 -4.26 -7.88 -1.45
CA GLN A 36 -4.86 -6.65 -0.93
C GLN A 36 -6.28 -6.44 -1.42
N LEU A 37 -6.57 -6.73 -2.69
CA LEU A 37 -7.92 -6.62 -3.24
C LEU A 37 -8.94 -7.54 -2.54
N PRO A 38 -8.66 -8.84 -2.30
CA PRO A 38 -9.58 -9.72 -1.58
C PRO A 38 -9.70 -9.37 -0.09
N PHE A 39 -8.70 -8.70 0.48
CA PHE A 39 -8.76 -8.25 1.87
C PHE A 39 -9.76 -7.12 2.07
N PHE A 40 -9.98 -6.23 1.10
CA PHE A 40 -10.95 -5.12 1.24
C PHE A 40 -12.39 -5.53 1.60
N PRO A 41 -13.05 -6.48 0.89
CA PRO A 41 -14.39 -6.91 1.27
C PRO A 41 -14.40 -7.65 2.63
N VAL A 42 -13.33 -8.39 2.94
CA VAL A 42 -13.17 -9.09 4.22
C VAL A 42 -13.04 -8.10 5.39
N ALA A 43 -12.18 -7.09 5.23
CA ALA A 43 -11.99 -6.00 6.17
C ALA A 43 -13.28 -5.19 6.31
N GLY A 44 -13.92 -4.83 5.19
CA GLY A 44 -15.20 -4.13 5.17
C GLY A 44 -16.27 -4.87 5.96
N TYR A 45 -16.46 -6.16 5.71
CA TYR A 45 -17.40 -6.98 6.48
C TYR A 45 -17.04 -7.03 7.97
N ALA A 46 -15.78 -7.26 8.31
CA ALA A 46 -15.33 -7.37 9.69
C ALA A 46 -15.49 -6.07 10.49
N PHE A 47 -15.21 -4.92 9.86
CA PHE A 47 -15.38 -3.61 10.46
C PHE A 47 -16.85 -3.18 10.54
N LEU A 48 -17.66 -3.47 9.50
CA LEU A 48 -19.09 -3.14 9.50
C LEU A 48 -19.90 -3.95 10.52
N LYS A 49 -19.64 -5.25 10.63
CA LYS A 49 -20.33 -6.11 11.60
C LYS A 49 -19.99 -5.73 13.04
N GLY A 50 -18.79 -5.18 13.26
CA GLY A 50 -18.27 -4.90 14.58
C GLY A 50 -17.91 -6.19 15.34
N GLY A 51 -16.79 -6.18 16.03
CA GLY A 51 -16.41 -7.25 16.95
C GLY A 51 -15.88 -8.56 16.37
N CYS A 52 -15.57 -8.58 15.08
CA CYS A 52 -14.86 -9.67 14.43
C CYS A 52 -13.38 -9.73 14.86
N ARG A 53 -13.09 -10.30 16.04
CA ARG A 53 -11.70 -10.38 16.56
C ARG A 53 -10.75 -11.21 15.69
N TRP A 54 -11.30 -12.12 14.88
CA TRP A 54 -10.53 -12.93 13.93
C TRP A 54 -9.85 -12.10 12.84
N ILE A 55 -10.31 -10.87 12.57
CA ILE A 55 -9.71 -9.98 11.56
C ILE A 55 -8.30 -9.54 11.93
N ARG A 56 -7.90 -9.71 13.19
CA ARG A 56 -6.58 -9.29 13.69
C ARG A 56 -5.45 -9.90 12.88
N THR A 57 -5.43 -11.22 12.72
CA THR A 57 -4.32 -11.90 12.02
C THR A 57 -4.28 -11.52 10.54
N PRO A 58 -5.39 -11.58 9.77
CA PRO A 58 -5.42 -11.09 8.39
C PRO A 58 -5.01 -9.62 8.25
N ALA A 59 -5.46 -8.74 9.15
CA ALA A 59 -5.12 -7.32 9.12
C ALA A 59 -3.64 -7.05 9.42
N ILE A 60 -3.02 -7.81 10.33
CA ILE A 60 -1.57 -7.73 10.58
C ILE A 60 -0.79 -8.19 9.33
N ILE A 61 -1.16 -9.31 8.73
CA ILE A 61 -0.50 -9.83 7.51
C ILE A 61 -0.63 -8.82 6.37
N TYR A 62 -1.84 -8.31 6.13
CA TYR A 62 -2.09 -7.27 5.15
C TYR A 62 -1.20 -6.05 5.41
N SER A 63 -1.27 -5.47 6.62
CA SER A 63 -0.57 -4.23 6.91
C SER A 63 0.94 -4.35 6.84
N THR A 64 1.48 -5.48 7.31
CA THR A 64 2.92 -5.75 7.23
C THR A 64 3.37 -5.92 5.79
N HIS A 65 2.63 -6.67 4.98
CA HIS A 65 2.92 -6.84 3.56
C HIS A 65 2.95 -5.49 2.82
N VAL A 66 1.91 -4.65 2.98
CA VAL A 66 1.83 -3.35 2.28
C VAL A 66 2.97 -2.43 2.70
N ALA A 67 3.31 -2.41 4.00
CA ALA A 67 4.45 -1.64 4.49
C ALA A 67 5.77 -2.13 3.89
N THR A 68 5.95 -3.45 3.75
CA THR A 68 7.15 -4.05 3.16
C THR A 68 7.26 -3.77 1.66
N THR A 69 6.17 -3.74 0.89
CA THR A 69 6.21 -3.43 -0.54
C THR A 69 6.36 -1.94 -0.83
N LEU A 70 5.93 -1.05 0.07
CA LEU A 70 6.14 0.40 -0.09
C LEU A 70 7.56 0.86 0.21
N LEU A 71 8.30 0.15 1.07
CA LEU A 71 9.72 0.41 1.34
C LEU A 71 10.59 0.47 0.06
N PRO A 72 10.60 -0.55 -0.82
CA PRO A 72 11.37 -0.51 -2.06
C PRO A 72 10.85 0.55 -3.04
N ILE A 73 9.53 0.84 -3.04
CA ILE A 73 8.97 1.94 -3.85
C ILE A 73 9.54 3.29 -3.39
N PHE A 74 9.58 3.55 -2.08
CA PHE A 74 10.15 4.78 -1.53
C PHE A 74 11.65 4.87 -1.78
N ALA A 75 12.37 3.76 -1.58
CA ALA A 75 13.79 3.70 -1.88
C ALA A 75 14.06 4.00 -3.37
N HIS A 76 13.25 3.44 -4.27
CA HIS A 76 13.35 3.71 -5.70
C HIS A 76 13.10 5.19 -6.00
N VAL A 77 12.01 5.78 -5.49
CA VAL A 77 11.69 7.21 -5.71
C VAL A 77 12.77 8.15 -5.15
N LEU A 78 13.41 7.79 -4.03
CA LEU A 78 14.43 8.64 -3.38
C LEU A 78 15.83 8.49 -3.97
N PHE A 79 16.25 7.27 -4.29
CA PHE A 79 17.64 6.98 -4.65
C PHE A 79 17.86 6.64 -6.12
N HIS A 80 16.81 6.31 -6.88
CA HIS A 80 16.99 6.04 -8.29
C HIS A 80 17.41 7.30 -9.03
N ASP A 81 18.39 7.17 -9.91
CA ASP A 81 18.84 8.23 -10.77
C ASP A 81 17.93 8.32 -12.01
N PHE A 82 17.05 9.32 -12.03
CA PHE A 82 16.16 9.58 -13.15
C PHE A 82 16.81 10.43 -14.25
N SER A 83 18.09 10.81 -14.12
CA SER A 83 18.79 11.63 -15.13
C SER A 83 19.06 10.91 -16.46
N LYS A 84 19.16 9.57 -16.42
CA LYS A 84 19.42 8.71 -17.59
C LYS A 84 18.15 8.14 -18.22
N SER A 85 16.98 8.43 -17.63
CA SER A 85 15.69 7.98 -18.13
C SER A 85 15.31 8.79 -19.37
N GLU A 86 14.91 8.12 -20.45
CA GLU A 86 14.37 8.77 -21.66
C GLU A 86 13.09 9.58 -21.37
N LEU A 87 12.47 9.35 -20.21
CA LEU A 87 11.21 9.97 -19.79
C LEU A 87 11.41 10.84 -18.53
N LEU A 88 10.66 11.94 -18.46
CA LEU A 88 10.70 12.96 -17.39
C LEU A 88 10.26 12.38 -16.04
N GLY A 89 11.17 11.70 -15.33
CA GLY A 89 10.97 11.31 -13.93
C GLY A 89 11.16 12.47 -12.95
N PRO A 90 10.93 12.24 -11.65
CA PRO A 90 11.05 13.28 -10.63
C PRO A 90 12.54 13.61 -10.43
N GLN A 91 13.01 14.67 -11.10
CA GLN A 91 14.42 15.03 -11.09
C GLN A 91 14.78 15.86 -9.87
N THR A 92 13.85 16.71 -9.41
CA THR A 92 14.08 17.56 -8.23
C THR A 92 13.66 16.86 -6.95
N LEU A 93 14.30 17.22 -5.83
CA LEU A 93 13.90 16.73 -4.51
C LEU A 93 12.44 17.06 -4.20
N ARG A 94 11.95 18.22 -4.67
CA ARG A 94 10.56 18.64 -4.50
C ARG A 94 9.60 17.70 -5.22
N GLU A 95 9.86 17.35 -6.47
CA GLU A 95 9.05 16.38 -7.24
C GLU A 95 9.05 15.00 -6.57
N ARG A 96 10.22 14.53 -6.08
CA ARG A 96 10.32 13.26 -5.34
C ARG A 96 9.49 13.28 -4.06
N LEU A 97 9.55 14.37 -3.29
CA LEU A 97 8.75 14.53 -2.06
C LEU A 97 7.25 14.63 -2.36
N THR A 98 6.87 15.32 -3.44
CA THR A 98 5.47 15.36 -3.88
C THR A 98 4.99 13.97 -4.26
N LEU A 99 5.76 13.19 -5.03
CA LEU A 99 5.41 11.83 -5.38
C LEU A 99 5.31 10.93 -4.14
N LEU A 100 6.27 11.02 -3.22
CA LEU A 100 6.20 10.30 -1.94
C LEU A 100 4.95 10.67 -1.14
N SER A 101 4.54 11.94 -1.13
CA SER A 101 3.33 12.37 -0.43
C SER A 101 2.05 11.74 -0.98
N VAL A 102 2.01 11.43 -2.29
CA VAL A 102 0.91 10.68 -2.91
C VAL A 102 0.89 9.23 -2.43
N TYR A 103 2.06 8.62 -2.26
CA TYR A 103 2.16 7.25 -1.76
C TYR A 103 2.09 7.12 -0.23
N MET A 104 2.30 8.20 0.54
CA MET A 104 2.29 8.20 2.01
C MET A 104 1.01 7.65 2.64
N PRO A 105 -0.21 8.00 2.18
CA PRO A 105 -1.44 7.44 2.72
C PRO A 105 -1.49 5.91 2.64
N TYR A 106 -0.94 5.32 1.58
CA TYR A 106 -0.88 3.87 1.39
C TYR A 106 0.05 3.19 2.39
N LEU A 107 0.99 3.91 3.02
CA LEU A 107 1.80 3.38 4.13
C LEU A 107 1.15 3.68 5.49
N LEU A 108 0.68 4.92 5.67
CA LEU A 108 0.14 5.38 6.95
C LEU A 108 -1.12 4.61 7.35
N ILE A 109 -2.05 4.38 6.43
CA ILE A 109 -3.30 3.68 6.72
C ILE A 109 -3.03 2.24 7.20
N PRO A 110 -2.25 1.41 6.48
CA PRO A 110 -1.89 0.08 6.97
C PRO A 110 -1.12 0.10 8.28
N LEU A 111 -0.21 1.06 8.51
CA LEU A 111 0.50 1.18 9.78
C LEU A 111 -0.44 1.50 10.95
N LEU A 112 -1.44 2.36 10.74
CA LEU A 112 -2.47 2.66 11.75
C LEU A 112 -3.33 1.43 12.06
N ILE A 113 -3.70 0.66 11.03
CA ILE A 113 -4.40 -0.61 11.19
C ILE A 113 -3.52 -1.59 11.98
N LEU A 114 -2.25 -1.72 11.64
CA LEU A 114 -1.30 -2.59 12.32
C LEU A 114 -1.17 -2.22 13.80
N PHE A 115 -0.95 -0.93 14.09
CA PHE A 115 -0.85 -0.41 15.45
C PHE A 115 -2.13 -0.71 16.23
N THR A 116 -3.29 -0.48 15.62
CA THR A 116 -4.59 -0.80 16.24
C THR A 116 -4.70 -2.30 16.55
N MET A 117 -4.32 -3.17 15.63
CA MET A 117 -4.41 -4.63 15.82
C MET A 117 -3.38 -5.19 16.82
N LEU A 118 -2.26 -4.50 17.03
CA LEU A 118 -1.22 -4.88 17.99
C LEU A 118 -1.51 -4.39 19.42
N TYR A 119 -1.97 -3.15 19.55
CA TYR A 119 -2.09 -2.48 20.85
C TYR A 119 -3.51 -2.45 21.41
N ASN A 120 -4.54 -2.56 20.58
CA ASN A 120 -5.91 -2.48 21.08
C ASN A 120 -6.27 -3.77 21.87
N PRO A 121 -6.58 -3.67 23.19
CA PRO A 121 -6.86 -4.82 24.04
C PRO A 121 -8.08 -5.62 23.57
N TYR A 122 -8.99 -5.00 22.81
CA TYR A 122 -10.15 -5.64 22.22
C TYR A 122 -9.80 -6.86 21.35
N TYR A 123 -8.68 -6.79 20.63
CA TYR A 123 -8.22 -7.84 19.72
C TYR A 123 -7.20 -8.80 20.38
N ARG A 124 -6.76 -8.52 21.61
CA ARG A 124 -5.64 -9.23 22.24
C ARG A 124 -6.02 -10.61 22.79
N HIS A 125 -7.28 -10.83 23.17
CA HIS A 125 -7.74 -12.09 23.75
C HIS A 125 -8.33 -13.06 22.71
N PRO A 126 -7.74 -14.26 22.52
CA PRO A 126 -8.37 -15.31 21.72
C PRO A 126 -9.66 -15.76 22.41
N GLU A 127 -10.72 -15.98 21.62
CA GLU A 127 -11.91 -16.66 22.14
C GLU A 127 -11.45 -18.00 22.72
N LYS A 128 -11.76 -18.23 24.01
CA LYS A 128 -11.76 -19.57 24.56
C LYS A 128 -12.80 -20.34 23.75
N ARG A 129 -12.35 -21.09 22.74
CA ARG A 129 -13.15 -21.95 21.88
C ARG A 129 -14.04 -22.79 22.82
N LYS A 130 -15.33 -22.46 22.92
CA LYS A 130 -16.31 -23.31 23.61
C LYS A 130 -16.34 -24.61 22.80
N ARG A 131 -15.60 -25.62 23.27
CA ARG A 131 -15.76 -26.99 22.80
C ARG A 131 -17.23 -27.34 23.04
N LYS A 132 -17.98 -27.52 21.95
CA LYS A 132 -19.24 -28.26 21.96
C LYS A 132 -18.90 -29.74 21.95
#